data_AF-A0A160T9K8-F1
#
_entry.id   AF-A0A160T9K8-F1
#
_cell.length_a   1.000
_cell.length_b   1.000
_cell.length_c   1.000
_cell.angle_alpha   90.00
_cell.angle_beta   90.00
_cell.angle_gamma   90.00
#
_symmetry.space_group_name_H-M   'P 1'
#
loop_
_entity.id
_entity.type
_entity.pdbx_description
1 polymer ?
#
loop_
_entity_poly.entity_id
_entity_poly.type
_entity_poly.pdbx_seq_one_letter_code
_entity_poly.pdbx_strand_id
1 'polypeptide(L)'
;MLRRTHQYTDSIDLLRSKGLKRMADVYTRDGERIGGTLRFIHRPVEDVNPDLRLYRSYLIVQSILLGGPAYIPTVYVADYNPATNRVDLSANFDTLEDETWNREPDFAARGLGVYEELPE
;
A
#
# COMPACT_ATOMS: atom_id res chain seq x y z
N MET A 1 -15.16 -7.03 24.79
CA MET A 1 -14.29 -6.03 24.13
C MET A 1 -14.33 -6.30 22.64
N LEU A 2 -14.94 -5.41 21.86
CA LEU A 2 -15.12 -5.58 20.41
C LEU A 2 -13.77 -5.40 19.70
N ARG A 3 -13.24 -6.50 19.14
CA ARG A 3 -12.08 -6.49 18.23
C ARG A 3 -12.45 -5.70 16.98
N ARG A 4 -11.83 -4.54 16.77
CA ARG A 4 -11.84 -3.82 15.49
C ARG A 4 -10.96 -4.59 14.49
N THR A 5 -11.47 -5.67 13.93
CA THR A 5 -10.80 -6.43 12.86
C THR A 5 -11.23 -5.94 11.46
N HIS A 6 -12.08 -4.91 11.38
CA HIS A 6 -12.83 -4.58 10.17
C HIS A 6 -12.22 -3.50 9.25
N GLN A 7 -11.18 -2.76 9.62
CA GLN A 7 -10.68 -1.66 8.77
C GLN A 7 -9.71 -2.07 7.65
N TYR A 8 -9.02 -3.21 7.77
CA TYR A 8 -7.95 -3.59 6.84
C TYR A 8 -8.47 -4.06 5.48
N THR A 9 -9.63 -4.72 5.48
CA THR A 9 -10.28 -5.24 4.27
C THR A 9 -10.87 -4.10 3.44
N ASP A 10 -11.33 -3.03 4.10
CA ASP A 10 -12.07 -1.95 3.45
C ASP A 10 -11.20 -1.15 2.45
N SER A 11 -9.93 -0.89 2.76
CA SER A 11 -9.06 -0.08 1.87
C SER A 11 -8.66 -0.80 0.58
N ILE A 12 -8.41 -2.11 0.62
CA ILE A 12 -8.06 -2.85 -0.59
C ILE A 12 -9.29 -3.08 -1.47
N ASP A 13 -10.44 -3.37 -0.86
CA ASP A 13 -11.68 -3.57 -1.60
C ASP A 13 -12.17 -2.24 -2.21
N LEU A 14 -11.93 -1.11 -1.56
CA LEU A 14 -12.09 0.23 -2.15
C LEU A 14 -11.29 0.35 -3.45
N LEU A 15 -9.99 0.08 -3.42
CA LEU A 15 -9.11 0.18 -4.58
C LEU A 15 -9.55 -0.73 -5.73
N ARG A 16 -9.93 -1.97 -5.42
CA ARG A 16 -10.45 -2.93 -6.41
C ARG A 16 -11.78 -2.48 -7.00
N SER A 17 -12.73 -2.03 -6.16
CA SER A 17 -14.05 -1.58 -6.60
C SER A 17 -13.99 -0.38 -7.53
N LYS A 18 -12.99 0.50 -7.33
CA LYS A 18 -12.72 1.65 -8.18
C LYS A 18 -11.83 1.33 -9.39
N GLY A 19 -11.40 0.08 -9.53
CA GLY A 19 -10.58 -0.38 -10.65
C GLY A 19 -9.22 0.29 -10.70
N LEU A 20 -8.49 0.30 -9.57
CA LEU A 20 -7.13 0.85 -9.51
C LEU A 20 -6.28 0.30 -10.66
N LYS A 21 -5.68 1.21 -11.42
CA LYS A 21 -4.79 0.90 -12.52
C LYS A 21 -3.33 0.95 -12.09
N ARG A 22 -2.49 0.30 -12.89
CA ARG A 22 -1.04 0.47 -12.85
C ARG A 22 -0.68 1.91 -13.24
N MET A 23 0.47 2.38 -12.77
CA MET A 23 0.99 3.73 -12.98
C MET A 23 0.07 4.85 -12.47
N ALA A 24 -0.87 4.55 -11.57
CA ALA A 24 -1.58 5.58 -10.84
C ALA A 24 -0.60 6.35 -9.96
N ASP A 25 -0.64 7.68 -10.02
CA ASP A 25 0.25 8.51 -9.22
C ASP A 25 -0.17 8.46 -7.76
N VAL A 26 0.79 8.19 -6.88
CA VAL A 26 0.57 8.10 -5.44
C VAL A 26 1.08 9.36 -4.76
N TYR A 27 0.23 9.95 -3.92
CA TYR A 27 0.51 11.18 -3.18
C TYR A 27 0.33 10.96 -1.68
N THR A 28 1.21 11.56 -0.88
CA THR A 28 1.03 11.68 0.56
C THR A 28 -0.08 12.68 0.90
N ARG A 29 -0.53 12.65 2.16
CA ARG A 29 -1.57 13.55 2.68
C ARG A 29 -1.18 15.03 2.59
N ASP A 30 0.10 15.35 2.72
CA ASP A 30 0.66 16.69 2.57
C ASP A 30 0.93 17.09 1.10
N GLY A 31 0.61 16.21 0.15
CA GLY A 31 0.57 16.52 -1.28
C GLY A 31 1.84 16.19 -2.06
N GLU A 32 2.80 15.49 -1.45
CA GLU A 32 4.03 15.07 -2.13
C GLU A 32 3.80 13.83 -2.99
N ARG A 33 4.26 13.87 -4.24
CA ARG A 33 4.17 12.73 -5.15
C ARG A 33 5.30 11.74 -4.87
N ILE A 34 4.94 10.50 -4.54
CA ILE A 34 5.94 9.48 -4.16
C ILE A 34 6.27 8.50 -5.28
N GLY A 35 5.39 8.29 -6.25
CA GLY A 35 5.64 7.32 -7.32
C GLY A 35 4.40 6.86 -8.07
N GLY A 36 4.55 5.79 -8.85
CA GLY A 36 3.46 5.15 -9.60
C GLY A 36 3.15 3.74 -9.10
N THR A 37 1.88 3.36 -9.03
CA THR A 37 1.46 2.00 -8.62
C THR A 37 1.97 0.93 -9.59
N LEU A 38 2.34 -0.24 -9.06
CA LEU A 38 2.75 -1.39 -9.86
C LEU A 38 1.76 -2.55 -9.71
N ARG A 39 1.63 -3.05 -8.48
CA ARG A 39 0.89 -4.27 -8.14
C ARG A 39 0.63 -4.34 -6.64
N PHE A 40 -0.23 -5.25 -6.21
CA PHE A 40 -0.34 -5.60 -4.80
C PHE A 40 0.53 -6.81 -4.45
N ILE A 41 0.86 -6.92 -3.16
CA ILE A 41 1.41 -8.12 -2.55
C ILE A 41 0.70 -8.39 -1.22
N HIS A 42 0.31 -9.65 -1.01
CA HIS A 42 -0.45 -10.08 0.16
C HIS A 42 0.38 -11.03 1.01
N ARG A 43 0.34 -10.81 2.33
CA ARG A 43 0.82 -11.75 3.32
C ARG A 43 -0.14 -12.95 3.36
N PRO A 44 0.35 -14.20 3.37
CA PRO A 44 -0.48 -15.36 3.66
C PRO A 44 -1.09 -15.23 5.06
N VAL A 45 -2.21 -15.89 5.34
CA VAL A 45 -3.17 -15.58 6.43
C VAL A 45 -2.57 -15.55 7.86
N GLU A 46 -1.34 -16.02 8.06
CA GLU A 46 -0.61 -16.01 9.34
C GLU A 46 -0.04 -14.60 9.67
N ASP A 47 0.01 -14.26 10.96
CA ASP A 47 0.79 -13.14 11.52
C ASP A 47 0.47 -11.70 11.08
N VAL A 48 -0.82 -11.36 10.87
CA VAL A 48 -1.23 -9.95 10.75
C VAL A 48 -1.26 -9.30 12.13
N ASN A 49 -0.35 -8.37 12.37
CA ASN A 49 -0.26 -7.58 13.59
C ASN A 49 0.19 -6.13 13.28
N PRO A 50 -0.75 -5.18 13.20
CA PRO A 50 -0.47 -3.77 12.92
C PRO A 50 0.44 -3.10 13.96
N ASP A 51 0.34 -3.49 15.23
CA ASP A 51 1.18 -2.94 16.31
C ASP A 51 2.66 -3.34 16.12
N LEU A 52 2.90 -4.43 15.37
CA LEU A 52 4.22 -4.89 14.95
C LEU A 52 4.53 -4.54 13.48
N ARG A 53 3.74 -3.68 12.85
CA ARG A 53 3.84 -3.29 11.42
C ARG A 53 3.74 -4.48 10.44
N LEU A 54 3.10 -5.58 10.88
CA LEU A 54 2.84 -6.76 10.08
C LEU A 54 1.46 -6.63 9.42
N TYR A 55 1.42 -5.95 8.28
CA TYR A 55 0.17 -5.72 7.56
C TYR A 55 -0.17 -6.89 6.63
N ARG A 56 -1.45 -7.02 6.31
CA ARG A 56 -1.97 -8.09 5.44
C ARG A 56 -1.68 -7.85 3.96
N SER A 57 -1.70 -6.61 3.50
CA SER A 57 -1.61 -6.30 2.08
C SER A 57 -0.93 -4.96 1.87
N TYR A 58 -0.04 -4.94 0.88
CA TYR A 58 0.76 -3.78 0.51
C TYR A 58 0.55 -3.45 -0.96
N LEU A 59 0.47 -2.17 -1.27
CA LEU A 59 0.55 -1.62 -2.61
C LEU A 59 2.01 -1.35 -2.93
N ILE A 60 2.54 -1.99 -3.96
CA ILE A 60 3.89 -1.75 -4.45
C ILE A 60 3.87 -0.54 -5.36
N VAL A 61 4.72 0.43 -5.06
CA VAL A 61 4.87 1.68 -5.80
C VAL A 61 6.30 1.79 -6.31
N GLN A 62 6.49 2.07 -7.61
CA GLN A 62 7.79 2.47 -8.11
C GLN A 62 8.07 3.91 -7.69
N SER A 63 9.00 4.09 -6.77
CA SER A 63 9.35 5.40 -6.23
C SER A 63 10.78 5.78 -6.61
N ILE A 64 10.93 6.91 -7.29
CA ILE A 64 12.26 7.51 -7.49
C ILE A 64 12.73 8.13 -6.18
N LEU A 65 11.81 8.74 -5.43
CA LEU A 65 12.07 9.44 -4.19
C LEU A 65 12.63 8.50 -3.11
N LEU A 66 12.09 7.28 -3.02
CA LEU A 66 12.55 6.25 -2.09
C LEU A 66 13.64 5.34 -2.69
N GLY A 67 14.14 5.65 -3.89
CA GLY A 67 15.25 4.95 -4.53
C GLY A 67 14.91 3.53 -5.02
N GLY A 68 13.64 3.20 -5.23
CA GLY A 68 13.22 1.87 -5.65
C GLY A 68 11.74 1.56 -5.37
N PRO A 69 11.38 0.27 -5.31
CA PRO A 69 10.05 -0.15 -4.89
C PRO A 69 9.76 0.26 -3.45
N ALA A 70 8.60 0.84 -3.23
CA ALA A 70 8.03 1.11 -1.92
C ALA A 70 6.84 0.19 -1.67
N TYR A 71 6.76 -0.34 -0.45
CA TYR A 71 5.75 -1.29 0.00
C TYR A 71 4.81 -0.59 0.97
N ILE A 72 3.74 -0.02 0.43
CA ILE A 72 2.82 0.82 1.20
C ILE A 72 1.71 -0.05 1.76
N PRO A 73 1.54 -0.18 3.09
CA PRO A 73 0.42 -0.92 3.62
C PRO A 73 -0.89 -0.31 3.17
N THR A 74 -1.80 -1.12 2.64
CA THR A 74 -3.07 -0.66 2.05
C THR A 74 -3.95 0.12 3.03
N VAL A 75 -3.75 -0.04 4.34
CA VAL A 75 -4.43 0.78 5.37
C VAL A 75 -4.03 2.24 5.39
N TYR A 76 -2.89 2.59 4.81
CA TYR A 76 -2.49 3.98 4.65
C TYR A 76 -3.04 4.58 3.36
N VAL A 77 -3.80 3.84 2.56
CA VAL A 77 -4.49 4.39 1.40
C VAL A 77 -5.81 4.99 1.84
N ALA A 78 -5.96 6.30 1.64
CA ALA A 78 -7.16 7.03 1.96
C ALA A 78 -8.18 6.95 0.83
N ASP A 79 -7.75 7.19 -0.41
CA ASP A 79 -8.63 7.11 -1.57
C ASP A 79 -7.90 6.82 -2.89
N TYR A 80 -8.67 6.44 -3.90
CA TYR A 80 -8.27 6.47 -5.31
C TYR A 80 -9.29 7.24 -6.14
N ASN A 81 -8.80 8.15 -6.98
CA ASN A 81 -9.59 8.89 -7.95
C ASN A 81 -9.26 8.39 -9.37
N PRO A 82 -10.18 7.62 -10.01
CA PRO A 82 -9.98 7.11 -11.36
C PRO A 82 -9.92 8.20 -12.43
N ALA A 83 -10.59 9.34 -12.23
CA ALA A 83 -10.64 10.41 -13.22
C ALA A 83 -9.29 11.10 -13.41
N THR A 84 -8.47 11.15 -12.35
CA THR A 84 -7.13 11.74 -12.36
C THR A 84 -6.02 10.70 -12.25
N ASN A 85 -6.38 9.41 -12.23
CA ASN A 85 -5.50 8.28 -11.95
C ASN A 85 -4.58 8.51 -10.72
N ARG A 86 -5.18 8.96 -9.62
CA ARG A 86 -4.45 9.42 -8.42
C ARG A 86 -4.85 8.61 -7.19
N VAL A 87 -3.86 8.11 -6.46
CA VAL A 87 -4.01 7.49 -5.13
C VAL A 87 -3.57 8.48 -4.07
N ASP A 88 -4.42 8.71 -3.08
CA ASP A 88 -4.12 9.56 -1.94
C ASP A 88 -3.89 8.69 -0.69
N LEU A 89 -2.79 8.96 0.00
CA LEU A 89 -2.45 8.32 1.26
C LEU A 89 -2.96 9.14 2.45
N SER A 90 -3.28 8.46 3.55
CA SER A 90 -3.55 9.10 4.84
C SER A 90 -2.27 9.49 5.60
N ALA A 91 -1.12 8.99 5.15
CA ALA A 91 0.20 9.26 5.73
C ALA A 91 0.84 10.53 5.16
N ASN A 92 1.60 11.23 6.01
CA ASN A 92 2.46 12.35 5.60
C ASN A 92 3.78 11.84 5.02
N PHE A 93 4.55 12.74 4.43
CA PHE A 93 5.89 12.44 3.94
C PHE A 93 6.80 11.87 5.02
N ASP A 94 6.86 12.50 6.20
CA ASP A 94 7.71 12.06 7.32
C ASP A 94 7.41 10.61 7.74
N THR A 95 6.15 10.17 7.61
CA THR A 95 5.73 8.80 7.92
C THR A 95 6.37 7.77 6.99
N LEU A 96 6.71 8.14 5.74
CA LEU A 96 7.40 7.25 4.80
C LEU A 96 8.79 6.86 5.30
N GLU A 97 9.50 7.82 5.90
CA GLU A 97 10.84 7.63 6.44
C GLU A 97 10.80 6.79 7.72
N ASP A 98 9.86 7.09 8.62
CA ASP A 98 9.72 6.41 9.92
C ASP A 98 9.20 4.96 9.82
N GLU A 99 8.35 4.69 8.84
CA GLU A 99 7.77 3.36 8.62
C GLU A 99 8.61 2.48 7.69
N THR A 100 9.71 2.98 7.15
CA THR A 100 10.67 2.23 6.31
C THR A 100 10.02 1.50 5.13
N TRP A 101 9.05 2.13 4.46
CA TRP A 101 8.33 1.50 3.34
C TRP A 101 9.22 1.22 2.11
N ASN A 102 10.44 1.75 2.09
CA ASN A 102 11.47 1.40 1.12
C ASN A 102 12.14 0.04 1.37
N ARG A 103 11.77 -0.67 2.44
CA ARG A 103 12.24 -2.03 2.71
C ARG A 103 11.20 -3.06 2.33
N GLU A 104 11.66 -4.10 1.65
CA GLU A 104 10.82 -5.25 1.34
C GLU A 104 10.36 -5.94 2.64
N PRO A 105 9.05 -6.18 2.82
CA PRO A 105 8.55 -6.92 3.97
C PRO A 105 9.14 -8.33 4.05
N ASP A 106 9.45 -8.82 5.26
CA ASP A 106 10.11 -10.13 5.47
C ASP A 106 9.43 -11.29 4.72
N PHE A 107 8.09 -11.37 4.76
CA PHE A 107 7.37 -12.45 4.07
C PHE A 107 7.57 -12.40 2.54
N ALA A 108 7.72 -11.21 1.97
CA ALA A 108 7.98 -11.02 0.55
C ALA A 108 9.41 -11.46 0.21
N ALA A 109 10.39 -11.03 1.00
CA ALA A 109 11.80 -11.43 0.86
C ALA A 109 11.99 -12.96 1.00
N ARG A 110 11.14 -13.62 1.80
CA ARG A 110 11.11 -15.08 1.95
C ARG A 110 10.34 -15.82 0.84
N GLY A 111 9.82 -15.10 -0.16
CA GLY A 111 9.08 -15.68 -1.28
C GLY A 111 7.67 -16.18 -0.91
N LEU A 112 7.11 -15.75 0.21
CA LEU A 112 5.79 -16.18 0.70
C LEU A 112 4.66 -15.27 0.25
N GLY A 113 4.98 -14.14 -0.39
CA GLY A 113 3.98 -13.17 -0.84
C GLY A 113 3.16 -13.63 -2.03
N VAL A 114 1.85 -13.39 -1.96
CA VAL A 114 0.93 -13.60 -3.09
C VAL A 114 0.79 -12.29 -3.85
N TYR A 115 1.24 -12.26 -5.10
CA TYR A 115 1.16 -11.07 -5.95
C TYR A 115 -0.20 -10.98 -6.66
N GLU A 116 -0.74 -9.77 -6.76
CA GLU A 116 -1.94 -9.43 -7.53
C GLU A 116 -1.59 -8.27 -8.45
N GLU A 117 -1.56 -8.53 -9.76
CA GLU A 117 -1.21 -7.53 -10.77
C GLU A 117 -2.37 -6.54 -10.99
N LEU A 118 -2.01 -5.26 -11.18
CA LEU A 118 -3.00 -4.22 -11.50
C LEU A 118 -3.31 -4.22 -13.00
N PRO A 119 -4.56 -3.90 -13.39
CA PRO A 119 -4.92 -3.68 -14.79
C PRO A 119 -4.18 -2.48 -15.40
N GLU A 120 -4.07 -2.49 -16.73
CA GLU A 120 -3.47 -1.40 -17.52
C GLU A 120 -4.35 -0.14 -17.57
#